data_AF-A0A933TJV9-F1
#
_entry.id   AF-A0A933TJV9-F1
#
_cell.length_a   1.000
_cell.length_b   1.000
_cell.length_c   1.000
_cell.angle_alpha   90.00
_cell.angle_beta   90.00
_cell.angle_gamma   90.00
#
_symmetry.space_group_name_H-M   'P 1'
#
loop_
_entity.id
_entity.type
_entity.pdbx_description
1 polymer ?
#
loop_
_entity_poly.entity_id
_entity_poly.type
_entity_poly.pdbx_seq_one_letter_code
_entity_poly.pdbx_strand_id
1 'polypeptide(L)'
;MKRSARPSTRDELRSYFVPLHKDQLPSSTDPCTAPDDHDWVHAFGPDANTSTPYVGKWLIYLKCSYTASCWEKVRAATEAGLLGVGAKVSTHGHMADDPVGSWADHVVCVYTADFRDEADVLRVAKGLKAADAVRTLTLHYKPDGVTLAGRYAGNAAGEIAIYSCHPPDYDQLSISDSNVAMALRIMQPTPTKVYHRRPRCPGSLQKPSSIKDNSGHPLGTCPACGETFALRTDGAVWHHTSGA
;
A
#
# COMPACT_ATOMS: atom_id res chain seq x y z
N MET A 1 30.51 -23.60 -0.50
CA MET A 1 29.87 -22.89 -1.64
C MET A 1 28.55 -23.55 -1.98
N LYS A 2 27.42 -22.95 -1.58
CA LYS A 2 26.11 -23.24 -2.15
C LYS A 2 25.53 -21.90 -2.58
N ARG A 3 25.52 -21.66 -3.89
CA ARG A 3 24.86 -20.48 -4.48
C ARG A 3 23.37 -20.71 -4.32
N SER A 4 22.74 -19.99 -3.39
CA SER A 4 21.29 -19.92 -3.32
C SER A 4 20.80 -19.21 -4.59
N ALA A 5 19.99 -19.90 -5.38
CA ALA A 5 19.45 -19.40 -6.63
C ALA A 5 18.63 -18.13 -6.36
N ARG A 6 18.82 -17.10 -7.19
CA ARG A 6 17.90 -15.96 -7.25
C ARG A 6 16.51 -16.49 -7.61
N PRO A 7 15.46 -16.22 -6.83
CA PRO A 7 14.11 -16.51 -7.26
C PRO A 7 13.83 -15.74 -8.55
N SER A 8 13.45 -16.47 -9.59
CA SER A 8 13.07 -15.93 -10.89
C SER A 8 11.75 -15.17 -10.77
N THR A 9 11.65 -14.13 -11.59
CA THR A 9 10.63 -13.07 -11.68
C THR A 9 9.19 -13.54 -12.01
N ARG A 10 8.61 -14.46 -11.24
CA ARG A 10 7.19 -14.83 -11.41
C ARG A 10 6.44 -15.30 -10.16
N ASP A 11 7.12 -15.51 -9.03
CA ASP A 11 6.53 -16.00 -7.76
C ASP A 11 6.21 -14.89 -6.72
N GLU A 12 6.43 -13.61 -7.06
CA GLU A 12 6.20 -12.47 -6.14
C GLU A 12 4.93 -11.65 -6.45
N LEU A 13 3.94 -12.23 -7.12
CA LEU A 13 2.58 -11.70 -7.00
C LEU A 13 1.99 -12.20 -5.69
N ARG A 14 2.55 -11.70 -4.58
CA ARG A 14 1.89 -11.73 -3.27
C ARG A 14 0.48 -11.22 -3.52
N SER A 15 -0.52 -12.05 -3.30
CA SER A 15 -1.91 -11.59 -3.32
C SER A 15 -1.98 -10.38 -2.38
N TYR A 16 -2.24 -9.20 -2.95
CA TYR A 16 -2.24 -7.94 -2.22
C TYR A 16 -3.31 -7.92 -1.12
N PHE A 17 -4.31 -8.80 -1.23
CA PHE A 17 -5.44 -8.91 -0.32
C PHE A 17 -5.26 -10.00 0.76
N VAL A 18 -4.57 -11.11 0.46
CA VAL A 18 -4.44 -12.27 1.36
C VAL A 18 -3.10 -12.98 1.15
N PRO A 19 -2.21 -13.08 2.15
CA PRO A 19 -1.23 -14.16 2.13
C PRO A 19 -2.04 -15.47 2.16
N LEU A 20 -1.86 -16.33 1.17
CA LEU A 20 -2.39 -17.70 1.17
C LEU A 20 -1.72 -18.50 2.30
N HIS A 21 -2.00 -18.15 3.56
CA HIS A 21 -1.75 -19.03 4.69
C HIS A 21 -2.76 -20.16 4.62
N LYS A 22 -2.30 -21.36 5.00
CA LYS A 22 -3.00 -22.62 4.77
C LYS A 22 -4.24 -22.83 5.64
N ASP A 23 -4.46 -21.97 6.63
CA ASP A 23 -5.53 -22.10 7.62
C ASP A 23 -6.45 -20.89 7.56
N GLN A 24 -7.29 -20.83 6.51
CA GLN A 24 -8.35 -19.81 6.42
C GLN A 24 -9.60 -20.29 7.17
N LEU A 25 -10.12 -19.44 8.05
CA LEU A 25 -11.43 -19.65 8.65
C LEU A 25 -12.53 -19.67 7.56
N PRO A 26 -13.58 -20.49 7.71
CA PRO A 26 -14.76 -20.41 6.84
C PRO A 26 -15.31 -18.99 6.77
N SER A 27 -15.77 -18.53 5.61
CA SER A 27 -16.30 -17.17 5.45
C SER A 27 -17.49 -16.90 6.37
N SER A 28 -18.25 -17.94 6.74
CA SER A 28 -19.38 -17.89 7.68
C SER A 28 -18.97 -17.78 9.16
N THR A 29 -17.68 -17.70 9.48
CA THR A 29 -17.21 -17.59 10.86
C THR A 29 -17.63 -16.24 11.45
N ASP A 30 -18.15 -16.26 12.68
CA ASP A 30 -18.44 -15.04 13.42
C ASP A 30 -17.12 -14.38 13.88
N PRO A 31 -16.79 -13.17 13.41
CA PRO A 31 -15.53 -12.50 13.74
C PRO A 31 -15.39 -12.17 15.23
N CYS A 32 -16.49 -12.08 15.98
CA CYS A 32 -16.48 -11.81 17.41
C CYS A 32 -16.17 -13.04 18.26
N THR A 33 -16.29 -14.24 17.71
CA THR A 33 -16.03 -15.52 18.40
C THR A 33 -14.99 -16.38 17.69
N ALA A 34 -14.34 -15.82 16.68
CA ALA A 34 -13.24 -16.45 15.97
C ALA A 34 -12.06 -16.76 16.92
N PRO A 35 -11.31 -17.86 16.68
CA PRO A 35 -10.11 -18.17 17.44
C PRO A 35 -9.10 -17.02 17.47
N ASP A 36 -8.45 -16.81 18.62
CA ASP A 36 -7.49 -15.72 18.83
C ASP A 36 -6.21 -15.83 17.97
N ASP A 37 -5.94 -17.02 17.40
CA ASP A 37 -4.79 -17.28 16.52
C ASP A 37 -5.04 -16.95 15.03
N HIS A 38 -6.22 -16.41 14.70
CA HIS A 38 -6.58 -15.99 13.35
C HIS A 38 -6.99 -14.53 13.35
N ASP A 39 -6.29 -13.69 12.60
CA ASP A 39 -6.57 -12.25 12.56
C ASP A 39 -7.76 -11.84 11.67
N TRP A 40 -8.11 -12.68 10.69
CA TRP A 40 -9.01 -12.28 9.61
C TRP A 40 -9.92 -13.43 9.16
N VAL A 41 -11.20 -13.11 8.97
CA VAL A 41 -12.14 -13.93 8.19
C VAL A 41 -12.29 -13.31 6.80
N HIS A 42 -12.35 -14.14 5.76
CA HIS A 42 -12.36 -13.68 4.36
C HIS A 42 -13.59 -14.20 3.62
N ALA A 43 -14.06 -13.42 2.65
CA ALA A 43 -15.06 -13.78 1.66
C ALA A 43 -14.54 -13.34 0.28
N PHE A 44 -14.77 -14.16 -0.74
CA PHE A 44 -14.24 -13.94 -2.08
C PHE A 44 -15.37 -13.84 -3.09
N GLY A 45 -15.29 -12.82 -3.97
CA GLY A 45 -16.23 -12.70 -5.08
C GLY A 45 -15.80 -13.56 -6.27
N PRO A 46 -16.65 -13.65 -7.32
CA PRO A 46 -16.32 -14.41 -8.54
C PRO A 46 -15.00 -13.97 -9.20
N ASP A 47 -14.63 -12.69 -9.07
CA ASP A 47 -13.44 -12.10 -9.69
C ASP A 47 -12.22 -12.03 -8.75
N ALA A 48 -12.20 -12.79 -7.65
CA ALA A 48 -11.15 -12.76 -6.63
C ALA A 48 -9.73 -13.03 -7.16
N ASN A 49 -9.59 -13.71 -8.30
CA ASN A 49 -8.30 -13.98 -8.93
C ASN A 49 -7.70 -12.77 -9.67
N THR A 50 -8.42 -11.65 -9.75
CA THR A 50 -8.02 -10.44 -10.47
C THR A 50 -7.32 -9.45 -9.53
N SER A 51 -6.10 -9.79 -9.09
CA SER A 51 -5.29 -8.89 -8.25
C SER A 51 -4.42 -7.97 -9.11
N THR A 52 -4.62 -6.66 -8.98
CA THR A 52 -3.81 -5.63 -9.64
C THR A 52 -3.02 -4.82 -8.60
N PRO A 53 -1.94 -4.11 -8.98
CA PRO A 53 -1.26 -3.20 -8.05
C PRO A 53 -2.13 -2.01 -7.62
N TYR A 54 -3.27 -1.79 -8.30
CA TYR A 54 -4.21 -0.70 -8.06
C TYR A 54 -5.40 -1.14 -7.19
N VAL A 55 -5.32 -2.28 -6.51
CA VAL A 55 -6.33 -2.69 -5.54
C VAL A 55 -6.48 -1.63 -4.44
N GLY A 56 -7.70 -1.45 -3.96
CA GLY A 56 -7.99 -0.67 -2.77
C GLY A 56 -9.19 -1.23 -2.02
N LYS A 57 -9.55 -0.60 -0.89
CA LYS A 57 -10.63 -1.06 -0.03
C LYS A 57 -11.45 0.07 0.57
N TRP A 58 -12.75 -0.17 0.66
CA TRP A 58 -13.65 0.52 1.59
C TRP A 58 -13.39 0.01 3.01
N LEU A 59 -13.38 0.92 3.99
CA LEU A 59 -13.21 0.64 5.41
C LEU A 59 -14.51 0.92 6.16
N ILE A 60 -14.97 -0.05 6.96
CA ILE A 60 -16.15 0.05 7.80
C ILE A 60 -15.75 -0.33 9.22
N TYR A 61 -15.79 0.63 10.15
CA TYR A 61 -15.46 0.40 11.56
C TYR A 61 -16.74 0.22 12.38
N LEU A 62 -16.84 -0.87 13.13
CA LEU A 62 -18.03 -1.26 13.87
C LEU A 62 -17.69 -1.90 15.22
N LYS A 63 -18.50 -1.63 16.24
CA LYS A 63 -18.49 -2.42 17.46
C LYS A 63 -18.83 -3.87 17.16
N CYS A 64 -18.30 -4.80 17.96
CA CYS A 64 -18.59 -6.24 17.83
C CYS A 64 -20.11 -6.53 17.74
N SER A 65 -20.95 -5.83 18.53
CA SER A 65 -22.42 -5.98 18.51
C SER A 65 -23.08 -5.81 17.14
N TYR A 66 -22.45 -5.09 16.21
CA TYR A 66 -22.94 -4.89 14.84
C TYR A 66 -22.10 -5.62 13.79
N THR A 67 -20.91 -6.09 14.16
CA THR A 67 -19.92 -6.64 13.23
C THR A 67 -20.40 -7.94 12.61
N ALA A 68 -20.94 -8.88 13.39
CA ALA A 68 -21.45 -10.15 12.87
C ALA A 68 -22.57 -9.95 11.83
N SER A 69 -23.53 -9.07 12.11
CA SER A 69 -24.62 -8.76 11.18
C SER A 69 -24.15 -8.04 9.91
N CYS A 70 -23.22 -7.08 10.05
CA CYS A 70 -22.63 -6.40 8.90
C CYS A 70 -21.82 -7.39 8.04
N TRP A 71 -21.01 -8.24 8.69
CA TRP A 71 -20.19 -9.24 8.02
C TRP A 71 -21.04 -10.21 7.21
N GLU A 72 -22.13 -10.73 7.76
CA GLU A 72 -23.01 -11.65 7.04
C GLU A 72 -23.58 -11.03 5.76
N LYS A 73 -24.00 -9.75 5.83
CA LYS A 73 -24.48 -9.00 4.66
C LYS A 73 -23.39 -8.77 3.62
N VAL A 74 -22.20 -8.35 4.08
CA VAL A 74 -21.05 -8.11 3.20
C VAL A 74 -20.56 -9.40 2.56
N ARG A 75 -20.47 -10.49 3.32
CA ARG A 75 -20.09 -11.83 2.85
C ARG A 75 -21.04 -12.29 1.76
N ALA A 76 -22.34 -12.32 2.03
CA ALA A 76 -23.34 -12.79 1.07
C ALA A 76 -23.32 -11.95 -0.22
N ALA A 77 -23.24 -10.62 -0.11
CA ALA A 77 -23.18 -9.75 -1.28
C ALA A 77 -21.85 -9.85 -2.06
N THR A 78 -20.73 -10.11 -1.38
CA THR A 78 -19.42 -10.34 -2.00
C THR A 78 -19.41 -11.65 -2.78
N GLU A 79 -19.81 -12.75 -2.15
CA GLU A 79 -19.87 -14.09 -2.77
C GLU A 79 -20.84 -14.12 -3.96
N ALA A 80 -21.91 -13.31 -3.92
CA ALA A 80 -22.84 -13.12 -5.04
C ALA A 80 -22.31 -12.21 -6.16
N GLY A 81 -21.11 -11.62 -6.03
CA GLY A 81 -20.52 -10.71 -7.02
C GLY A 81 -21.17 -9.31 -7.07
N LEU A 82 -21.97 -8.95 -6.06
CA LEU A 82 -22.63 -7.65 -5.98
C LEU A 82 -21.72 -6.57 -5.41
N LEU A 83 -20.70 -6.96 -4.65
CA LEU A 83 -19.64 -6.06 -4.17
C LEU A 83 -18.41 -6.18 -5.07
N GLY A 84 -17.20 -6.06 -4.51
CA GLY A 84 -15.96 -6.15 -5.27
C GLY A 84 -15.31 -7.53 -5.21
N VAL A 85 -14.00 -7.59 -5.45
CA VAL A 85 -13.24 -8.84 -5.64
C VAL A 85 -13.12 -9.69 -4.38
N GLY A 86 -13.29 -9.09 -3.21
CA GLY A 86 -13.24 -9.79 -1.93
C GLY A 86 -13.53 -8.87 -0.75
N ALA A 87 -13.73 -9.47 0.41
CA ALA A 87 -13.94 -8.77 1.66
C ALA A 87 -13.26 -9.52 2.82
N LYS A 88 -12.82 -8.77 3.83
CA LYS A 88 -12.31 -9.37 5.07
C LYS A 88 -12.78 -8.61 6.29
N VAL A 89 -12.93 -9.30 7.40
CA VAL A 89 -13.28 -8.72 8.70
C VAL A 89 -12.24 -9.10 9.73
N SER A 90 -11.83 -8.15 10.56
CA SER A 90 -10.90 -8.41 11.66
C SER A 90 -11.57 -9.25 12.73
N THR A 91 -10.83 -10.19 13.29
CA THR A 91 -11.25 -10.95 14.47
C THR A 91 -10.82 -10.24 15.76
N HIS A 92 -11.13 -10.84 16.92
CA HIS A 92 -10.60 -10.36 18.20
C HIS A 92 -9.06 -10.44 18.27
N GLY A 93 -8.45 -11.48 17.70
CA GLY A 93 -6.99 -11.65 17.65
C GLY A 93 -6.27 -10.45 17.03
N HIS A 94 -6.79 -9.92 15.92
CA HIS A 94 -6.23 -8.74 15.26
C HIS A 94 -6.27 -7.46 16.11
N MET A 95 -7.23 -7.34 17.03
CA MET A 95 -7.40 -6.12 17.84
C MET A 95 -6.26 -5.94 18.87
N ALA A 96 -5.56 -7.02 19.21
CA ALA A 96 -4.43 -6.97 20.14
C ALA A 96 -3.17 -6.31 19.55
N ASP A 97 -3.02 -6.34 18.21
CA ASP A 97 -1.79 -5.95 17.51
C ASP A 97 -1.96 -4.71 16.59
N ASP A 98 -3.07 -3.97 16.66
CA ASP A 98 -3.29 -2.80 15.81
C ASP A 98 -2.31 -1.65 16.13
N PRO A 99 -1.45 -1.24 15.17
CA PRO A 99 -0.44 -0.20 15.38
C PRO A 99 -1.01 1.21 15.54
N VAL A 100 -2.31 1.42 15.29
CA VAL A 100 -2.99 2.74 15.42
C VAL A 100 -3.68 2.87 16.79
N GLY A 101 -3.54 1.86 17.67
CA GLY A 101 -4.12 1.82 19.00
C GLY A 101 -5.29 0.84 19.07
N SER A 102 -5.71 0.46 20.28
CA SER A 102 -6.87 -0.42 20.50
C SER A 102 -8.14 0.27 20.00
N TRP A 103 -8.45 0.13 18.71
CA TRP A 103 -9.78 0.42 18.24
C TRP A 103 -10.71 -0.49 19.03
N ALA A 104 -11.68 0.07 19.74
CA ALA A 104 -12.73 -0.73 20.40
C ALA A 104 -13.68 -1.39 19.37
N ASP A 105 -13.37 -1.24 18.08
CA ASP A 105 -14.21 -1.53 16.94
C ASP A 105 -13.45 -2.46 15.97
N HIS A 106 -14.16 -3.45 15.41
CA HIS A 106 -13.70 -4.27 14.31
C HIS A 106 -13.71 -3.46 13.01
N VAL A 107 -12.88 -3.87 12.05
CA VAL A 107 -12.88 -3.33 10.69
C VAL A 107 -13.33 -4.38 9.67
N VAL A 108 -14.32 -4.02 8.86
CA VAL A 108 -14.68 -4.74 7.64
C VAL A 108 -14.09 -3.99 6.46
N CYS A 109 -13.31 -4.69 5.64
CA CYS A 109 -12.69 -4.18 4.43
C CYS A 109 -13.35 -4.82 3.20
N VAL A 110 -13.76 -4.01 2.22
CA VAL A 110 -14.33 -4.51 0.95
C VAL A 110 -13.53 -3.96 -0.23
N TYR A 111 -13.03 -4.86 -1.08
CA TYR A 111 -11.97 -4.56 -2.03
C TYR A 111 -12.49 -4.38 -3.45
N THR A 112 -11.97 -3.40 -4.17
CA THR A 112 -12.12 -3.34 -5.64
C THR A 112 -10.80 -3.66 -6.33
N ALA A 113 -10.88 -4.12 -7.58
CA ALA A 113 -9.72 -4.55 -8.35
C ALA A 113 -8.80 -3.38 -8.74
N ASP A 114 -9.39 -2.20 -8.95
CA ASP A 114 -8.71 -0.99 -9.40
C ASP A 114 -9.37 0.24 -8.79
N PHE A 115 -8.65 1.00 -7.98
CA PHE A 115 -9.17 2.23 -7.38
C PHE A 115 -9.39 3.34 -8.41
N ARG A 116 -8.79 3.27 -9.59
CA ARG A 116 -8.92 4.28 -10.65
C ARG A 116 -10.26 4.15 -11.38
N ASP A 117 -10.91 2.99 -11.26
CA ASP A 117 -12.27 2.78 -11.75
C ASP A 117 -13.27 3.36 -10.74
N GLU A 118 -13.45 4.67 -10.80
CA GLU A 118 -14.37 5.40 -9.93
C GLU A 118 -15.82 4.88 -10.03
N ALA A 119 -16.21 4.38 -11.20
CA ALA A 119 -17.54 3.82 -11.40
C ALA A 119 -17.72 2.52 -10.61
N ASP A 120 -16.72 1.62 -10.64
CA ASP A 120 -16.74 0.40 -9.83
C ASP A 120 -16.62 0.70 -8.33
N VAL A 121 -15.73 1.62 -7.94
CA VAL A 121 -15.58 2.04 -6.54
C VAL A 121 -16.90 2.57 -5.98
N LEU A 122 -17.60 3.42 -6.72
CA LEU A 122 -18.91 3.94 -6.33
C LEU A 122 -20.00 2.86 -6.37
N ARG A 123 -19.97 1.96 -7.37
CA ARG A 123 -20.89 0.81 -7.44
C ARG A 123 -20.82 -0.04 -6.18
N VAL A 124 -19.62 -0.31 -5.68
CA VAL A 124 -19.43 -1.09 -4.44
C VAL A 124 -19.95 -0.33 -3.22
N ALA A 125 -19.74 0.99 -3.11
CA ALA A 125 -20.34 1.79 -2.04
C ALA A 125 -21.87 1.74 -2.03
N LYS A 126 -22.49 1.85 -3.22
CA LYS A 126 -23.94 1.68 -3.40
C LYS A 126 -24.39 0.27 -3.04
N GLY A 127 -23.60 -0.75 -3.40
CA GLY A 127 -23.84 -2.14 -3.02
C GLY A 127 -23.85 -2.37 -1.51
N LEU A 128 -22.90 -1.75 -0.78
CA LEU A 128 -22.86 -1.79 0.69
C LEU A 128 -24.12 -1.22 1.32
N LYS A 129 -24.63 -0.10 0.78
CA LYS A 129 -25.92 0.47 1.20
C LYS A 129 -27.08 -0.46 0.85
N ALA A 130 -27.14 -0.97 -0.38
CA ALA A 130 -28.23 -1.82 -0.85
C ALA A 130 -28.33 -3.15 -0.09
N ALA A 131 -27.20 -3.69 0.36
CA ALA A 131 -27.13 -4.86 1.24
C ALA A 131 -27.49 -4.55 2.71
N ASP A 132 -27.84 -3.30 3.03
CA ASP A 132 -28.08 -2.80 4.39
C ASP A 132 -26.86 -3.02 5.33
N ALA A 133 -25.65 -3.07 4.76
CA ALA A 133 -24.42 -3.22 5.54
C ALA A 133 -23.99 -1.91 6.19
N VAL A 134 -24.37 -0.77 5.59
CA VAL A 134 -24.14 0.58 6.11
C VAL A 134 -25.36 1.47 5.91
N ARG A 135 -25.56 2.42 6.84
CA ARG A 135 -26.70 3.36 6.83
C ARG A 135 -26.33 4.78 7.21
N THR A 136 -25.51 4.92 8.26
CA THR A 136 -25.19 6.21 8.89
C THR A 136 -23.69 6.50 8.97
N LEU A 137 -22.84 5.59 8.50
CA LEU A 137 -21.40 5.71 8.60
C LEU A 137 -20.84 6.36 7.33
N THR A 138 -19.93 7.33 7.49
CA THR A 138 -19.08 7.76 6.37
C THR A 138 -18.14 6.62 6.01
N LEU A 139 -18.11 6.25 4.74
CA LEU A 139 -17.17 5.28 4.20
C LEU A 139 -15.91 6.00 3.74
N HIS A 140 -14.75 5.44 4.07
CA HIS A 140 -13.45 5.91 3.58
C HIS A 140 -12.79 4.83 2.74
N TYR A 141 -12.24 5.21 1.58
CA TYR A 141 -11.58 4.32 0.65
C TYR A 141 -10.08 4.55 0.65
N LYS A 142 -9.30 3.47 0.79
CA LYS A 142 -7.83 3.52 0.83
C LYS A 142 -7.20 2.55 -0.17
N PRO A 143 -6.23 2.99 -0.99
CA PRO A 143 -5.48 2.08 -1.86
C PRO A 143 -4.52 1.19 -1.09
N ASP A 144 -4.35 -0.06 -1.52
CA ASP A 144 -3.49 -1.04 -0.85
C ASP A 144 -2.01 -0.67 -0.95
N GLY A 145 -1.58 -0.17 -2.11
CA GLY A 145 -0.19 0.27 -2.28
C GLY A 145 0.22 1.36 -1.28
N VAL A 146 -0.72 2.20 -0.82
CA VAL A 146 -0.44 3.20 0.23
C VAL A 146 -0.30 2.56 1.61
N THR A 147 -1.10 1.52 1.89
CA THR A 147 -0.99 0.73 3.12
C THR A 147 0.33 -0.05 3.16
N LEU A 148 0.73 -0.66 2.05
CA LEU A 148 2.01 -1.38 1.93
C LEU A 148 3.23 -0.48 2.02
N ALA A 149 3.11 0.79 1.65
CA ALA A 149 4.15 1.81 1.87
C ALA A 149 4.25 2.27 3.33
N GLY A 150 3.50 1.64 4.24
CA GLY A 150 3.54 1.91 5.68
C GLY A 150 2.86 3.23 6.08
N ARG A 151 2.01 3.81 5.22
CA ARG A 151 1.34 5.08 5.51
C ARG A 151 -0.06 4.85 6.11
N TYR A 152 -0.24 5.31 7.34
CA TYR A 152 -1.45 5.27 8.16
C TYR A 152 -1.74 6.68 8.69
N ALA A 153 -2.99 6.99 9.04
CA ALA A 153 -3.38 8.33 9.51
C ALA A 153 -2.52 8.81 10.71
N GLY A 154 -2.01 7.89 11.54
CA GLY A 154 -1.12 8.20 12.65
C GLY A 154 0.34 8.47 12.30
N ASN A 155 0.79 8.18 11.07
CA ASN A 155 2.19 8.38 10.65
C ASN A 155 2.36 9.11 9.30
N ALA A 156 1.25 9.48 8.64
CA ALA A 156 1.24 10.36 7.48
C ALA A 156 0.81 11.77 7.87
N ALA A 157 1.17 12.76 7.04
CA ALA A 157 0.79 14.15 7.23
C ALA A 157 -0.68 14.42 6.85
N GLY A 158 -1.64 13.67 7.44
CA GLY A 158 -3.08 13.86 7.26
C GLY A 158 -3.86 12.61 6.83
N GLU A 159 -5.13 12.83 6.45
CA GLU A 159 -6.04 11.79 5.96
C GLU A 159 -5.50 11.15 4.67
N ILE A 160 -5.54 9.82 4.60
CA ILE A 160 -4.97 9.04 3.49
C ILE A 160 -6.06 8.52 2.53
N ALA A 161 -7.33 8.61 2.94
CA ALA A 161 -8.44 8.19 2.10
C ALA A 161 -8.42 8.99 0.78
N ILE A 162 -8.57 8.29 -0.34
CA ILE A 162 -8.65 8.93 -1.66
C ILE A 162 -10.10 9.22 -2.06
N TYR A 163 -11.03 8.42 -1.54
CA TYR A 163 -12.46 8.62 -1.71
C TYR A 163 -13.18 8.53 -0.37
N SER A 164 -14.29 9.24 -0.26
CA SER A 164 -15.29 9.00 0.77
C SER A 164 -16.71 9.03 0.20
N CYS A 165 -17.60 8.26 0.82
CA CYS A 165 -19.04 8.32 0.55
C CYS A 165 -19.78 8.60 1.86
N HIS A 166 -20.75 9.49 1.80
CA HIS A 166 -21.46 9.98 2.97
C HIS A 166 -22.90 9.45 3.01
N PRO A 167 -23.44 9.17 4.20
CA PRO A 167 -24.87 8.94 4.36
C PRO A 167 -25.67 10.20 4.03
N PRO A 168 -26.98 10.08 3.73
CA PRO A 168 -27.73 8.82 3.63
C PRO A 168 -27.62 8.16 2.25
N ASP A 169 -27.05 8.84 1.27
CA ASP A 169 -27.25 8.48 -0.14
C ASP A 169 -26.19 7.56 -0.71
N TYR A 170 -24.92 7.74 -0.34
CA TYR A 170 -23.78 6.98 -0.88
C TYR A 170 -23.75 6.98 -2.42
N ASP A 171 -24.26 8.03 -3.04
CA ASP A 171 -24.51 8.10 -4.48
C ASP A 171 -23.40 8.82 -5.25
N GLN A 172 -22.48 9.47 -4.53
CA GLN A 172 -21.37 10.27 -5.05
C GLN A 172 -20.08 10.01 -4.26
N LEU A 173 -18.95 10.08 -4.96
CA LEU A 173 -17.61 10.04 -4.36
C LEU A 173 -17.16 11.48 -4.05
N SER A 174 -16.77 11.72 -2.81
CA SER A 174 -15.90 12.87 -2.49
C SER A 174 -14.45 12.44 -2.74
N ILE A 175 -13.76 13.14 -3.63
CA ILE A 175 -12.42 12.76 -4.11
C ILE A 175 -11.37 13.68 -3.51
N SER A 176 -10.27 13.10 -3.01
CA SER A 176 -9.08 13.84 -2.60
C SER A 176 -8.01 13.73 -3.69
N ASP A 177 -7.98 14.71 -4.60
CA ASP A 177 -7.04 14.71 -5.74
C ASP A 177 -5.57 14.64 -5.31
N SER A 178 -5.23 15.30 -4.20
CA SER A 178 -3.88 15.26 -3.63
C SER A 178 -3.50 13.85 -3.17
N ASN A 179 -4.43 13.12 -2.55
CA ASN A 179 -4.22 11.75 -2.10
C ASN A 179 -4.21 10.76 -3.27
N VAL A 180 -5.06 10.96 -4.29
CA VAL A 180 -5.02 10.17 -5.53
C VAL A 180 -3.66 10.34 -6.21
N ALA A 181 -3.20 11.57 -6.38
CA ALA A 181 -1.89 11.86 -6.97
C ALA A 181 -0.74 11.24 -6.16
N MET A 182 -0.82 11.30 -4.82
CA MET A 182 0.14 10.61 -3.94
C MET A 182 0.12 9.09 -4.15
N ALA A 183 -1.06 8.47 -4.16
CA ALA A 183 -1.22 7.03 -4.33
C ALA A 183 -0.63 6.56 -5.67
N LEU A 184 -0.91 7.28 -6.76
CA LEU A 184 -0.34 7.00 -8.07
C LEU A 184 1.18 7.12 -8.07
N ARG A 185 1.76 8.13 -7.41
CA ARG A 185 3.23 8.28 -7.28
C ARG A 185 3.88 7.13 -6.52
N ILE A 186 3.24 6.64 -5.46
CA ILE A 186 3.73 5.49 -4.67
C ILE A 186 3.75 4.21 -5.54
N MET A 187 2.77 4.05 -6.42
CA MET A 187 2.60 2.83 -7.21
C MET A 187 3.30 2.86 -8.56
N GLN A 188 3.84 4.00 -8.98
CA GLN A 188 4.68 4.07 -10.17
C GLN A 188 6.04 3.38 -9.87
N PRO A 189 6.55 2.54 -10.78
CA PRO A 189 7.92 2.07 -10.67
C PRO A 189 8.82 3.30 -10.62
N THR A 190 9.69 3.37 -9.62
CA THR A 190 10.71 4.42 -9.57
C THR A 190 11.44 4.42 -10.92
N PRO A 191 11.58 5.57 -11.60
CA PRO A 191 12.34 5.60 -12.84
C PRO A 191 13.71 5.03 -12.53
N THR A 192 14.04 3.89 -13.12
CA THR A 192 15.38 3.33 -13.07
C THR A 192 16.32 4.45 -13.46
N LYS A 193 17.15 4.92 -12.53
CA LYS A 193 18.22 5.85 -12.84
C LYS A 193 19.08 5.17 -13.90
N VAL A 194 18.89 5.56 -15.16
CA VAL A 194 19.76 5.15 -16.25
C VAL A 194 21.03 5.96 -16.06
N TYR A 195 22.00 5.36 -15.38
CA TYR A 195 23.33 5.95 -15.24
C TYR A 195 24.02 5.87 -16.60
N HIS A 196 24.00 6.97 -17.36
CA HIS A 196 24.88 7.08 -18.52
C HIS A 196 26.33 7.18 -18.04
N ARG A 197 27.19 6.26 -18.51
CA ARG A 197 28.63 6.42 -18.34
C ARG A 197 29.05 7.68 -19.09
N ARG A 198 29.48 8.73 -18.38
CA ARG A 198 30.28 9.78 -19.01
C ARG A 198 31.58 9.17 -19.54
N PRO A 199 32.11 9.61 -20.69
CA PRO A 199 33.42 9.22 -21.16
C PRO A 199 34.48 9.48 -20.07
N ARG A 200 35.39 8.54 -19.89
CA ARG A 200 36.48 8.63 -18.91
C ARG A 200 37.33 9.86 -19.25
N CYS A 201 37.48 10.80 -18.32
CA CYS A 201 38.35 11.96 -18.53
C CYS A 201 39.81 11.47 -18.65
N PRO A 202 40.62 11.88 -19.65
CA PRO A 202 41.93 11.27 -19.90
C PRO A 202 43.06 11.75 -18.98
N GLY A 203 42.80 12.69 -18.07
CA GLY A 203 43.83 13.34 -17.26
C GLY A 203 44.23 12.55 -16.01
N SER A 204 45.53 12.48 -15.73
CA SER A 204 46.08 11.96 -14.47
C SER A 204 45.62 12.80 -13.28
N LEU A 205 44.98 12.17 -12.29
CA LEU A 205 44.56 12.80 -11.03
C LEU A 205 45.77 13.31 -10.23
N GLN A 206 45.72 14.53 -9.71
CA GLN A 206 46.69 15.03 -8.73
C GLN A 206 46.18 14.83 -7.29
N LYS A 207 47.12 14.85 -6.33
CA LYS A 207 46.92 14.51 -4.91
C LYS A 207 45.76 15.30 -4.25
N PRO A 208 45.07 14.70 -3.28
CA PRO A 208 43.90 15.29 -2.61
C PRO A 208 44.20 16.66 -1.97
N SER A 209 43.25 17.58 -2.08
CA SER A 209 43.28 18.84 -1.32
C SER A 209 42.93 18.60 0.15
N SER A 210 43.27 19.54 1.04
CA SER A 210 42.89 19.51 2.46
C SER A 210 41.39 19.77 2.71
N ILE A 211 40.62 20.03 1.66
CA ILE A 211 39.19 20.37 1.73
C ILE A 211 38.38 19.07 1.66
N LYS A 212 37.40 18.94 2.55
CA LYS A 212 36.51 17.77 2.64
C LYS A 212 35.06 18.16 2.33
N ASP A 213 34.27 17.21 1.83
CA ASP A 213 32.82 17.36 1.69
C ASP A 213 32.09 17.23 3.04
N ASN A 214 30.77 17.42 3.02
CA ASN A 214 29.91 17.29 4.20
C ASN A 214 29.87 15.86 4.79
N SER A 215 30.41 14.88 4.06
CA SER A 215 30.57 13.48 4.46
C SER A 215 31.97 13.20 5.04
N GLY A 216 32.87 14.20 5.04
CA GLY A 216 34.25 14.09 5.52
C GLY A 216 35.24 13.50 4.52
N HIS A 217 34.87 13.34 3.24
CA HIS A 217 35.73 12.81 2.18
C HIS A 217 36.57 13.92 1.52
N PRO A 218 37.88 13.67 1.27
CA PRO A 218 38.75 14.66 0.62
C PRO A 218 38.30 14.93 -0.82
N LEU A 219 38.29 16.19 -1.20
CA LEU A 219 37.95 16.65 -2.54
C LEU A 219 39.22 16.83 -3.38
N GLY A 220 39.12 16.44 -4.66
CA GLY A 220 40.10 16.74 -5.71
C GLY A 220 39.44 17.49 -6.85
N THR A 221 40.21 18.26 -7.61
CA THR A 221 39.75 18.98 -8.80
C THR A 221 40.50 18.50 -10.03
N CYS A 222 39.79 18.33 -11.15
CA CYS A 222 40.42 18.06 -12.43
C CYS A 222 40.95 19.37 -13.03
N PRO A 223 42.27 19.53 -13.26
CA PRO A 223 42.80 20.78 -13.80
C PRO A 223 42.40 21.02 -15.27
N ALA A 224 41.96 19.98 -15.99
CA ALA A 224 41.56 20.11 -17.40
C ALA A 224 40.14 20.64 -17.59
N CYS A 225 39.20 20.33 -16.68
CA CYS A 225 37.79 20.75 -16.79
C CYS A 225 37.27 21.54 -15.59
N GLY A 226 38.07 21.68 -14.52
CA GLY A 226 37.67 22.38 -13.30
C GLY A 226 36.65 21.63 -12.42
N GLU A 227 36.21 20.42 -12.81
CA GLU A 227 35.23 19.66 -12.03
C GLU A 227 35.86 19.14 -10.71
N THR A 228 35.12 19.33 -9.61
CA THR A 228 35.48 18.86 -8.27
C THR A 228 34.83 17.51 -7.99
N PHE A 229 35.58 16.56 -7.45
CA PHE A 229 35.10 15.23 -7.11
C PHE A 229 35.62 14.75 -5.75
N ALA A 230 34.88 13.88 -5.08
CA ALA A 230 35.34 13.23 -3.86
C ALA A 230 36.27 12.06 -4.18
N LEU A 231 37.39 11.94 -3.47
CA LEU A 231 38.38 10.89 -3.66
C LEU A 231 38.19 9.76 -2.64
N ARG A 232 38.22 8.50 -3.10
CA ARG A 232 38.40 7.34 -2.23
C ARG A 232 39.85 7.26 -1.77
N THR A 233 40.05 6.66 -0.60
CA THR A 233 41.37 6.42 -0.01
C THR A 233 42.24 5.47 -0.84
N ASP A 234 41.67 4.75 -1.81
CA ASP A 234 42.36 3.87 -2.77
C ASP A 234 42.68 4.57 -4.11
N GLY A 235 42.40 5.88 -4.25
CA GLY A 235 42.65 6.66 -5.46
C GLY A 235 41.55 6.62 -6.52
N ALA A 236 40.43 5.92 -6.27
CA ALA A 236 39.25 5.97 -7.15
C ALA A 236 38.32 7.16 -6.84
N VAL A 237 37.65 7.71 -7.84
CA VAL A 237 36.78 8.90 -7.70
C VAL A 237 35.34 8.49 -7.36
N TRP A 238 34.73 9.11 -6.34
CA TRP A 238 33.29 9.10 -6.10
C TRP A 238 32.61 10.15 -7.00
N HIS A 239 31.64 9.72 -7.80
CA HIS A 239 30.80 10.65 -8.57
C HIS A 239 29.60 11.09 -7.72
N HIS A 240 29.65 12.34 -7.24
CA HIS A 240 28.47 13.07 -6.76
C HIS A 240 27.85 13.84 -7.93
N THR A 241 26.53 13.79 -8.06
CA THR A 241 25.80 14.83 -8.81
C THR A 241 24.78 15.46 -7.90
N SER A 242 25.10 16.67 -7.44
CA SER A 242 24.14 17.71 -7.08
C SER A 242 23.39 18.16 -8.34
N GLY A 243 22.12 18.52 -8.19
CA GLY A 243 21.12 18.56 -9.25
C GLY A 243 21.14 19.75 -10.21
N ALA A 244 20.10 19.79 -11.04
CA ALA A 244 19.42 20.95 -11.62
C ALA A 244 18.07 20.46 -12.16
#